data_AF-A0A1S8WVS0-F1
#
_entry.id   AF-A0A1S8WVS0-F1
#
_cell.length_a   1.000
_cell.length_b   1.000
_cell.length_c   1.000
_cell.angle_alpha   90.00
_cell.angle_beta   90.00
_cell.angle_gamma   90.00
#
_symmetry.space_group_name_H-M   'P 1'
#
loop_
_entity.id
_entity.type
_entity.pdbx_description
1 polymer ?
#
loop_
_entity_poly.entity_id
_entity_poly.type
_entity_poly.pdbx_seq_one_letter_code
_entity_poly.pdbx_strand_id
1 'polypeptide(L)'
;NLPVYRWVANLAGNEKVTLPVPAFNVLNGGKHAGNRLAFQEFMILPVGAKSFAEAVRMGSETYHCLRNIIKTKYGLDACNVGDEGGFAPNISTPHDGLLLTFDQQSDQQLTSFINGMTFSFLALDLLVDAISNAGYAGKILIGMDVASSEMYTTGGKYNLNFKDARQDPNQLISGDKLLDIYVGLLGHYPIVSIEDPFDQDDWEHWIKFRSRSKVQIVGDDLLVTNPQRVRRAIELGACNALLLKVNQIGSFTEALEACQIAKRANWKVMVSHRSGETEDSTIADLAVGLNCGQIKTGAPCRSERLAKYNQLLRIEEELGCHAVYAGNVFKQSTLC
;
A
#
# COMPACT_ATOMS: atom_id res chain seq x y z
N ASN A 1 -4.78 -30.11 -18.98
CA ASN A 1 -4.48 -30.01 -17.53
C ASN A 1 -3.33 -29.04 -17.34
N LEU A 2 -3.64 -27.77 -17.10
CA LEU A 2 -2.66 -26.74 -16.74
C LEU A 2 -2.95 -26.27 -15.31
N PRO A 3 -1.93 -25.93 -14.50
CA PRO A 3 -2.12 -25.14 -13.27
C PRO A 3 -2.84 -23.83 -13.58
N VAL A 4 -3.58 -23.29 -12.60
CA VAL A 4 -4.42 -22.08 -12.80
C VAL A 4 -3.56 -20.90 -13.25
N TYR A 5 -2.43 -20.62 -12.59
CA TYR A 5 -1.52 -19.55 -13.00
C TYR A 5 -1.01 -19.70 -14.46
N ARG A 6 -0.79 -20.93 -14.96
CA ARG A 6 -0.40 -21.17 -16.36
C ARG A 6 -1.55 -20.97 -17.33
N TRP A 7 -2.76 -21.39 -16.95
CA TRP A 7 -3.95 -21.13 -17.76
C TRP A 7 -4.21 -19.62 -17.90
N VAL A 8 -4.10 -18.87 -16.80
CA VAL A 8 -4.19 -17.40 -16.78
C VAL A 8 -3.09 -16.77 -17.64
N ALA A 9 -1.84 -17.27 -17.54
CA ALA A 9 -0.73 -16.79 -18.34
C ALA A 9 -0.99 -16.94 -19.85
N ASN A 10 -1.53 -18.09 -20.28
CA ASN A 10 -1.88 -18.32 -21.67
C ASN A 10 -2.97 -17.35 -22.16
N LEU A 11 -4.00 -17.08 -21.34
CA LEU A 11 -5.04 -16.10 -21.67
C LEU A 11 -4.49 -14.67 -21.77
N ALA A 12 -3.51 -14.33 -20.95
CA ALA A 12 -2.87 -13.03 -20.96
C ALA A 12 -1.77 -12.89 -22.02
N GLY A 13 -1.41 -13.96 -22.74
CA GLY A 13 -0.31 -13.98 -23.69
C GLY A 13 1.09 -13.95 -23.04
N ASN A 14 1.22 -14.41 -21.79
CA ASN A 14 2.46 -14.44 -21.04
C ASN A 14 3.15 -15.81 -21.18
N GLU A 15 4.28 -15.88 -21.86
CA GLU A 15 5.06 -17.13 -21.99
C GLU A 15 5.82 -17.50 -20.71
N LYS A 16 6.45 -16.49 -20.09
CA LYS A 16 7.15 -16.60 -18.81
C LYS A 16 6.29 -15.99 -17.72
N VAL A 17 6.37 -16.54 -16.52
CA VAL A 17 5.68 -16.02 -15.34
C VAL A 17 6.68 -15.50 -14.31
N THR A 18 6.25 -14.56 -13.47
CA THR A 18 7.09 -13.93 -12.43
C THR A 18 6.34 -13.91 -11.11
N LEU A 19 7.02 -14.27 -10.02
CA LEU A 19 6.49 -14.18 -8.67
C LEU A 19 6.44 -12.70 -8.22
N PRO A 20 5.33 -12.26 -7.64
CA PRO A 20 5.15 -10.85 -7.27
C PRO A 20 5.92 -10.48 -5.99
N VAL A 21 6.27 -9.20 -5.86
CA VAL A 21 6.64 -8.62 -4.56
C VAL A 21 5.39 -8.53 -3.68
N PRO A 22 5.39 -9.14 -2.49
CA PRO A 22 4.29 -8.96 -1.55
C PRO A 22 4.38 -7.58 -0.88
N ALA A 23 3.28 -6.83 -0.89
CA ALA A 23 3.05 -5.65 -0.08
C ALA A 23 2.27 -6.05 1.17
N PHE A 24 3.01 -6.26 2.28
CA PHE A 24 2.42 -6.70 3.53
C PHE A 24 1.86 -5.51 4.29
N ASN A 25 0.55 -5.44 4.47
CA ASN A 25 -0.08 -4.45 5.35
C ASN A 25 0.26 -4.78 6.82
N VAL A 26 1.12 -4.00 7.47
CA VAL A 26 1.64 -4.30 8.82
C VAL A 26 1.12 -3.37 9.90
N LEU A 27 0.58 -2.22 9.53
CA LEU A 27 0.02 -1.24 10.45
C LEU A 27 -1.18 -0.52 9.82
N ASN A 28 -2.27 -0.45 10.58
CA ASN A 28 -3.57 0.04 10.12
C ASN A 28 -3.94 1.38 10.79
N GLY A 29 -4.58 2.23 10.00
CA GLY A 29 -5.31 3.41 10.43
C GLY A 29 -6.64 3.50 9.69
N GLY A 30 -7.06 4.71 9.32
CA GLY A 30 -8.28 4.94 8.55
C GLY A 30 -9.50 4.26 9.17
N LYS A 31 -10.36 3.66 8.33
CA LYS A 31 -11.51 2.86 8.77
C LYS A 31 -11.15 1.45 9.23
N HIS A 32 -9.95 0.98 8.92
CA HIS A 32 -9.46 -0.36 9.30
C HIS A 32 -9.01 -0.44 10.78
N ALA A 33 -9.01 0.68 11.51
CA ALA A 33 -8.61 0.75 12.90
C ALA A 33 -9.35 1.84 13.70
N GLY A 34 -9.71 1.53 14.95
CA GLY A 34 -10.29 2.47 15.92
C GLY A 34 -9.30 3.48 16.53
N ASN A 35 -8.06 3.57 16.01
CA ASN A 35 -7.06 4.54 16.45
C ASN A 35 -7.29 5.93 15.80
N ARG A 36 -6.40 6.89 16.04
CA ARG A 36 -6.47 8.24 15.44
C ARG A 36 -5.74 8.40 14.11
N LEU A 37 -5.05 7.36 13.64
CA LEU A 37 -4.24 7.43 12.43
C LEU A 37 -5.14 7.58 11.20
N ALA A 38 -4.95 8.64 10.43
CA ALA A 38 -5.84 9.00 9.32
C ALA A 38 -5.70 8.04 8.13
N PHE A 39 -4.47 7.76 7.73
CA PHE A 39 -4.15 6.91 6.58
C PHE A 39 -4.44 5.45 6.90
N GLN A 40 -4.97 4.73 5.92
CA GLN A 40 -5.57 3.42 6.13
C GLN A 40 -4.55 2.31 6.34
N GLU A 41 -3.48 2.27 5.57
CA GLU A 41 -2.50 1.18 5.62
C GLU A 41 -1.07 1.64 5.42
N PHE A 42 -0.17 0.95 6.13
CA PHE A 42 1.27 1.10 6.02
C PHE A 42 1.87 -0.28 5.74
N MET A 43 2.44 -0.40 4.55
CA MET A 43 2.89 -1.65 3.98
C MET A 43 4.41 -1.73 3.92
N ILE A 44 4.95 -2.95 4.05
CA ILE A 44 6.35 -3.24 3.77
C ILE A 44 6.49 -4.12 2.53
N LEU A 45 7.48 -3.80 1.69
CA LEU A 45 7.74 -4.44 0.39
C LEU A 45 9.18 -4.96 0.35
N PRO A 46 9.42 -6.28 0.47
CA PRO A 46 10.75 -6.91 0.45
C PRO A 46 11.42 -6.97 -0.92
N VAL A 47 11.55 -5.82 -1.59
CA VAL A 47 12.08 -5.70 -2.96
C VAL A 47 13.53 -6.19 -3.14
N GLY A 48 14.28 -6.30 -2.05
CA GLY A 48 15.66 -6.78 -2.03
C GLY A 48 15.81 -8.29 -1.83
N ALA A 49 14.70 -9.04 -1.71
CA ALA A 49 14.72 -10.49 -1.67
C ALA A 49 15.12 -11.10 -3.03
N LYS A 50 15.68 -12.30 -3.01
CA LYS A 50 16.10 -13.07 -4.21
C LYS A 50 15.05 -14.08 -4.66
N SER A 51 14.11 -14.43 -3.78
CA SER A 51 13.01 -15.35 -4.04
C SER A 51 11.76 -14.89 -3.28
N PHE A 52 10.60 -15.41 -3.68
CA PHE A 52 9.36 -15.17 -2.97
C PHE A 52 9.40 -15.75 -1.54
N ALA A 53 9.99 -16.93 -1.34
CA ALA A 53 10.23 -17.50 -0.03
C ALA A 53 11.08 -16.60 0.88
N GLU A 54 12.15 -16.00 0.34
CA GLU A 54 12.94 -15.02 1.09
C GLU A 54 12.12 -13.76 1.41
N ALA A 55 11.29 -13.29 0.48
CA ALA A 55 10.42 -12.14 0.71
C ALA A 55 9.41 -12.37 1.83
N VAL A 56 8.75 -13.54 1.88
CA VAL A 56 7.82 -13.90 2.96
C VAL A 56 8.56 -13.98 4.30
N ARG A 57 9.76 -14.58 4.33
CA ARG A 57 10.59 -14.64 5.54
C ARG A 57 10.94 -13.23 6.04
N MET A 58 11.44 -12.37 5.16
CA MET A 58 11.78 -10.98 5.49
C MET A 58 10.58 -10.19 6.02
N GLY A 59 9.41 -10.33 5.37
CA GLY A 59 8.17 -9.69 5.81
C GLY A 59 7.70 -10.18 7.18
N SER A 60 7.73 -11.50 7.40
CA SER A 60 7.33 -12.13 8.68
C SER A 60 8.24 -11.73 9.85
N GLU A 61 9.56 -11.75 9.65
CA GLU A 61 10.53 -11.33 10.68
C GLU A 61 10.33 -9.85 11.03
N THR A 62 10.18 -8.99 10.03
CA THR A 62 9.92 -7.55 10.23
C THR A 62 8.60 -7.30 10.96
N TYR A 63 7.55 -8.03 10.61
CA TYR A 63 6.24 -7.97 11.28
C TYR A 63 6.34 -8.36 12.76
N HIS A 64 7.09 -9.41 13.11
CA HIS A 64 7.32 -9.79 14.50
C HIS A 64 8.22 -8.79 15.26
N CYS A 65 9.22 -8.19 14.61
CA CYS A 65 10.00 -7.09 15.17
C CYS A 65 9.09 -5.88 15.48
N LEU A 66 8.23 -5.50 14.53
CA LEU A 66 7.25 -4.43 14.72
C LEU A 66 6.33 -4.72 15.90
N ARG A 67 5.82 -5.95 16.03
CA ARG A 67 5.01 -6.38 17.17
C ARG A 67 5.72 -6.12 18.50
N ASN A 68 7.00 -6.45 18.60
CA ASN A 68 7.77 -6.27 19.82
C ASN A 68 7.99 -4.79 20.15
N ILE A 69 8.25 -3.96 19.14
CA ILE A 69 8.36 -2.50 19.31
C ILE A 69 7.02 -1.93 19.81
N ILE A 70 5.91 -2.31 19.17
CA ILE A 70 4.57 -1.87 19.55
C ILE A 70 4.23 -2.32 20.97
N LYS A 71 4.51 -3.58 21.31
CA LYS A 71 4.27 -4.11 22.67
C LYS A 71 5.02 -3.29 23.73
N THR A 72 6.27 -2.94 23.47
CA THR A 72 7.10 -2.18 24.39
C THR A 72 6.64 -0.73 24.52
N LYS A 73 6.30 -0.05 23.41
CA LYS A 73 5.89 1.36 23.42
C LYS A 73 4.45 1.58 23.88
N TYR A 74 3.53 0.71 23.47
CA TYR A 74 2.08 0.95 23.57
C TYR A 74 1.33 -0.15 24.34
N GLY A 75 2.04 -1.16 24.84
CA GLY A 75 1.46 -2.25 25.62
C GLY A 75 0.94 -3.42 24.77
N LEU A 76 0.54 -4.49 25.47
CA LEU A 76 0.11 -5.75 24.83
C LEU A 76 -1.15 -5.57 23.97
N ASP A 77 -2.10 -4.76 24.43
CA ASP A 77 -3.39 -4.56 23.75
C ASP A 77 -3.23 -3.88 22.38
N ALA A 78 -2.16 -3.09 22.20
CA ALA A 78 -1.81 -2.47 20.93
C ALA A 78 -1.29 -3.47 19.87
N CYS A 79 -1.01 -4.72 20.27
CA CYS A 79 -0.60 -5.81 19.37
C CYS A 79 -1.79 -6.59 18.79
N ASN A 80 -3.02 -6.20 19.11
CA ASN A 80 -4.19 -6.73 18.43
C ASN A 80 -4.17 -6.28 16.96
N VAL A 81 -4.77 -7.12 16.11
CA VAL A 81 -4.73 -6.95 14.66
C VAL A 81 -6.10 -6.53 14.12
N GLY A 82 -6.11 -5.69 13.09
CA GLY A 82 -7.33 -5.36 12.35
C GLY A 82 -7.72 -6.45 11.34
N ASP A 83 -8.67 -6.12 10.47
CA ASP A 83 -9.26 -7.07 9.50
C ASP A 83 -8.21 -7.76 8.63
N GLU A 84 -7.19 -7.01 8.21
CA GLU A 84 -6.14 -7.48 7.29
C GLU A 84 -4.88 -8.00 8.00
N GLY A 85 -4.93 -8.12 9.33
CA GLY A 85 -3.83 -8.66 10.13
C GLY A 85 -2.77 -7.63 10.54
N GLY A 86 -2.82 -6.39 10.06
CA GLY A 86 -1.93 -5.31 10.52
C GLY A 86 -2.25 -4.85 11.94
N PHE A 87 -1.25 -4.32 12.66
CA PHE A 87 -1.44 -3.79 14.02
C PHE A 87 -2.17 -2.46 14.00
N ALA A 88 -2.93 -2.16 15.06
CA ALA A 88 -3.68 -0.91 15.19
C ALA A 88 -3.34 -0.14 16.48
N PRO A 89 -2.06 0.21 16.73
CA PRO A 89 -1.69 0.93 17.95
C PRO A 89 -2.39 2.29 18.00
N ASN A 90 -2.71 2.76 19.21
CA ASN A 90 -3.24 4.11 19.40
C ASN A 90 -2.10 5.14 19.37
N ILE A 91 -1.60 5.42 18.16
CA ILE A 91 -0.61 6.46 17.90
C ILE A 91 -1.30 7.80 18.12
N SER A 92 -1.27 8.28 19.37
CA SER A 92 -1.99 9.48 19.80
C SER A 92 -1.16 10.40 20.68
N THR A 93 0.02 9.97 21.12
CA THR A 93 0.93 10.75 21.95
C THR A 93 2.33 10.74 21.35
N PRO A 94 2.97 11.91 21.19
CA PRO A 94 4.41 11.98 21.27
C PRO A 94 4.77 11.72 22.73
N HIS A 95 5.08 10.47 23.09
CA HIS A 95 5.92 10.22 24.24
C HIS A 95 7.37 10.45 23.79
N ASP A 96 7.92 11.58 24.23
CA ASP A 96 9.34 11.95 24.24
C ASP A 96 10.10 11.91 22.91
N GLY A 97 10.41 13.12 22.39
CA GLY A 97 11.72 13.35 21.77
C GLY A 97 11.81 13.61 20.26
N LEU A 98 10.71 13.61 19.49
CA LEU A 98 10.76 13.91 18.05
C LEU A 98 9.84 15.08 17.63
N LEU A 99 9.82 16.15 18.41
CA LEU A 99 9.53 17.48 17.88
C LEU A 99 10.78 17.94 17.11
N LEU A 100 10.97 17.41 15.89
CA LEU A 100 11.90 18.00 14.94
C LEU A 100 11.33 19.37 14.54
N THR A 101 11.77 20.40 15.27
CA THR A 101 12.00 21.78 14.85
C THR A 101 11.43 22.19 13.49
N PHE A 102 10.10 22.26 13.39
CA PHE A 102 9.46 23.26 12.53
C PHE A 102 9.15 24.44 13.46
N ASP A 103 9.75 25.57 13.11
CA ASP A 103 9.88 26.80 13.88
C ASP A 103 8.65 27.10 14.76
N GLN A 104 8.87 27.24 16.07
CA GLN A 104 7.81 27.57 17.01
C GLN A 104 7.40 29.04 16.82
N GLN A 105 6.35 29.26 16.05
CA GLN A 105 5.50 30.43 16.25
C GLN A 105 4.10 29.99 16.69
N SER A 106 3.66 30.64 17.76
CA SER A 106 2.46 30.42 18.53
C SER A 106 1.20 30.58 17.68
N ASP A 107 0.67 29.48 17.15
CA ASP A 107 -0.66 29.47 16.55
C ASP A 107 -1.42 28.20 16.96
N GLN A 108 -2.60 28.39 17.55
CA GLN A 108 -3.48 27.31 17.99
C GLN A 108 -3.99 26.48 16.77
N GLN A 109 -3.99 27.09 15.57
CA GLN A 109 -4.24 26.38 14.30
C GLN A 109 -3.07 25.46 13.89
N LEU A 110 -1.83 25.78 14.27
CA LEU A 110 -0.66 24.94 14.00
C LEU A 110 -0.66 23.67 14.86
N THR A 111 -1.24 23.71 16.07
CA THR A 111 -1.23 22.57 16.99
C THR A 111 -2.10 21.41 16.51
N SER A 112 -3.25 21.66 15.88
CA SER A 112 -4.08 20.61 15.27
C SER A 112 -3.49 20.11 13.95
N PHE A 113 -2.88 21.00 13.17
CA PHE A 113 -2.13 20.71 11.94
C PHE A 113 -0.93 19.78 12.17
N ILE A 114 -0.18 19.99 13.26
CA ILE A 114 0.94 19.15 13.66
C ILE A 114 0.47 17.72 13.96
N ASN A 115 -0.71 17.54 14.57
CA ASN A 115 -1.12 16.22 15.06
C ASN A 115 -1.30 15.16 13.95
N GLY A 116 -2.09 15.44 12.90
CA GLY A 116 -2.33 14.48 11.81
C GLY A 116 -1.07 14.13 11.01
N MET A 117 -0.20 15.13 10.80
CA MET A 117 1.13 14.93 10.19
C MET A 117 2.02 14.09 11.11
N THR A 118 2.14 14.46 12.38
CA THR A 118 2.94 13.76 13.39
C THR A 118 2.59 12.28 13.48
N PHE A 119 1.30 11.91 13.44
CA PHE A 119 0.92 10.50 13.56
C PHE A 119 1.39 9.64 12.38
N SER A 120 1.37 10.18 11.17
CA SER A 120 1.83 9.44 9.98
C SER A 120 3.35 9.29 9.98
N PHE A 121 4.08 10.32 10.40
CA PHE A 121 5.53 10.22 10.63
C PHE A 121 5.85 9.18 11.71
N LEU A 122 5.14 9.19 12.85
CA LEU A 122 5.32 8.20 13.91
C LEU A 122 5.04 6.77 13.44
N ALA A 123 4.01 6.56 12.62
CA ALA A 123 3.72 5.25 12.04
C ALA A 123 4.89 4.77 11.14
N LEU A 124 5.43 5.67 10.31
CA LEU A 124 6.56 5.37 9.44
C LEU A 124 7.87 5.15 10.22
N ASP A 125 8.09 5.88 11.30
CA ASP A 125 9.22 5.67 12.22
C ASP A 125 9.19 4.26 12.80
N LEU A 126 8.03 3.77 13.25
CA LEU A 126 7.88 2.40 13.73
C LEU A 126 8.25 1.37 12.66
N LEU A 127 7.88 1.61 11.40
CA LEU A 127 8.24 0.73 10.28
C LEU A 127 9.76 0.77 10.02
N VAL A 128 10.37 1.95 10.00
CA VAL A 128 11.82 2.10 9.82
C VAL A 128 12.59 1.40 10.93
N ASP A 129 12.18 1.58 12.19
CA ASP A 129 12.76 0.91 13.36
C ASP A 129 12.62 -0.61 13.23
N ALA A 130 11.44 -1.12 12.84
CA ALA A 130 11.20 -2.55 12.67
C ALA A 130 12.06 -3.15 11.54
N ILE A 131 12.15 -2.47 10.40
CA ILE A 131 12.97 -2.90 9.24
C ILE A 131 14.45 -2.92 9.63
N SER A 132 14.92 -1.90 10.34
CA SER A 132 16.29 -1.79 10.82
C SER A 132 16.61 -2.91 11.82
N ASN A 133 15.75 -3.10 12.83
CA ASN A 133 15.92 -4.12 13.86
C ASN A 133 15.87 -5.56 13.31
N ALA A 134 15.13 -5.78 12.21
CA ALA A 134 15.10 -7.05 11.49
C ALA A 134 16.31 -7.26 10.56
N GLY A 135 17.18 -6.24 10.39
CA GLY A 135 18.38 -6.33 9.55
C GLY A 135 18.12 -6.16 8.05
N TYR A 136 17.01 -5.51 7.66
CA TYR A 136 16.55 -5.40 6.27
C TYR A 136 16.54 -3.97 5.71
N ALA A 137 17.23 -3.04 6.36
CA ALA A 137 17.42 -1.69 5.83
C ALA A 137 17.95 -1.71 4.39
N GLY A 138 17.30 -0.94 3.50
CA GLY A 138 17.62 -0.89 2.07
C GLY A 138 17.13 -2.09 1.24
N LYS A 139 16.62 -3.16 1.86
CA LYS A 139 16.03 -4.33 1.17
C LYS A 139 14.50 -4.36 1.28
N ILE A 140 13.94 -3.79 2.33
CA ILE A 140 12.51 -3.56 2.48
C ILE A 140 12.24 -2.06 2.29
N LEU A 141 11.29 -1.75 1.42
CA LEU A 141 10.79 -0.39 1.18
C LEU A 141 9.33 -0.28 1.67
N ILE A 142 8.80 0.94 1.72
CA ILE A 142 7.48 1.21 2.30
C ILE A 142 6.47 1.54 1.20
N GLY A 143 5.24 1.04 1.36
CA GLY A 143 4.06 1.44 0.60
C GLY A 143 2.99 1.97 1.56
N MET A 144 2.09 2.79 1.05
CA MET A 144 0.98 3.33 1.84
C MET A 144 -0.32 3.24 1.04
N ASP A 145 -1.42 2.95 1.73
CA ASP A 145 -2.77 3.23 1.25
C ASP A 145 -3.38 4.31 2.13
N VAL A 146 -3.70 5.44 1.52
CA VAL A 146 -4.28 6.58 2.21
C VAL A 146 -5.79 6.41 2.36
N ALA A 147 -6.47 5.83 1.36
CA ALA A 147 -7.93 5.79 1.22
C ALA A 147 -8.57 7.18 1.47
N SER A 148 -8.04 8.21 0.80
CA SER A 148 -8.37 9.61 1.13
C SER A 148 -9.82 10.01 0.85
N SER A 149 -10.55 9.28 0.02
CA SER A 149 -12.01 9.43 -0.16
C SER A 149 -12.75 9.37 1.19
N GLU A 150 -12.23 8.60 2.16
CA GLU A 150 -12.82 8.49 3.50
C GLU A 150 -12.60 9.70 4.39
N MET A 151 -11.66 10.55 4.01
CA MET A 151 -11.34 11.81 4.68
C MET A 151 -11.87 13.01 3.90
N TYR A 152 -12.40 12.80 2.69
CA TYR A 152 -12.87 13.88 1.83
C TYR A 152 -14.24 14.39 2.27
N THR A 153 -14.39 15.70 2.27
CA THR A 153 -15.60 16.40 2.71
C THR A 153 -16.34 16.97 1.51
N THR A 154 -17.65 17.20 1.68
CA THR A 154 -18.50 17.84 0.66
C THR A 154 -18.03 19.23 0.24
N GLY A 155 -17.16 19.88 1.03
CA GLY A 155 -16.56 21.17 0.73
C GLY A 155 -15.27 21.13 -0.09
N GLY A 156 -14.88 19.98 -0.64
CA GLY A 156 -13.67 19.86 -1.46
C GLY A 156 -12.36 19.88 -0.65
N LYS A 157 -12.42 19.46 0.61
CA LYS A 157 -11.28 19.45 1.55
C LYS A 157 -11.16 18.11 2.25
N TYR A 158 -10.00 17.85 2.85
CA TYR A 158 -9.69 16.63 3.57
C TYR A 158 -9.66 16.84 5.09
N ASN A 159 -10.20 15.89 5.85
CA ASN A 159 -10.18 15.85 7.30
C ASN A 159 -9.28 14.71 7.81
N LEU A 160 -8.01 15.00 8.10
CA LEU A 160 -7.11 13.99 8.69
C LEU A 160 -7.48 13.59 10.12
N ASN A 161 -8.43 14.27 10.75
CA ASN A 161 -8.94 13.94 12.08
C ASN A 161 -10.42 13.49 12.02
N PHE A 162 -10.86 12.90 10.90
CA PHE A 162 -12.25 12.50 10.67
C PHE A 162 -12.82 11.49 11.68
N LYS A 163 -11.95 10.86 12.49
CA LYS A 163 -12.35 9.95 13.57
C LYS A 163 -12.62 10.64 14.91
N ASP A 164 -12.32 11.94 15.04
CA ASP A 164 -12.64 12.72 16.23
C ASP A 164 -14.11 13.14 16.23
N ALA A 165 -14.87 12.78 17.26
CA ALA A 165 -16.30 13.10 17.37
C ALA A 165 -16.60 14.61 17.30
N ARG A 166 -15.65 15.49 17.61
CA ARG A 166 -15.86 16.94 17.65
C ARG A 166 -15.94 17.59 16.27
N GLN A 167 -15.38 16.95 15.23
CA GLN A 167 -15.38 17.41 13.83
C GLN A 167 -15.18 18.93 13.68
N ASP A 168 -13.94 19.41 13.79
CA ASP A 168 -13.59 20.84 13.72
C ASP A 168 -13.35 21.31 12.27
N PRO A 169 -14.20 22.20 11.70
CA PRO A 169 -14.02 22.69 10.33
C PRO A 169 -12.71 23.44 10.08
N ASN A 170 -12.05 23.97 11.13
CA ASN A 170 -10.77 24.66 11.01
C ASN A 170 -9.60 23.69 10.79
N GLN A 171 -9.81 22.38 10.97
CA GLN A 171 -8.80 21.34 10.75
C GLN A 171 -8.82 20.77 9.33
N LEU A 172 -9.76 21.21 8.49
CA LEU A 172 -9.85 20.79 7.10
C LEU A 172 -8.70 21.36 6.28
N ILE A 173 -8.00 20.50 5.54
CA ILE A 173 -6.89 20.86 4.66
C ILE A 173 -7.30 20.78 3.19
N SER A 174 -6.71 21.62 2.34
CA SER A 174 -6.87 21.51 0.88
C SER A 174 -6.08 20.31 0.34
N GLY A 175 -6.42 19.85 -0.87
CA GLY A 175 -5.62 18.85 -1.57
C GLY A 175 -4.16 19.30 -1.78
N ASP A 176 -3.92 20.60 -2.01
CA ASP A 176 -2.56 21.16 -2.08
C ASP A 176 -1.76 20.97 -0.80
N LYS A 177 -2.37 21.20 0.37
CA LYS A 177 -1.72 20.96 1.65
C LYS A 177 -1.45 19.46 1.86
N LEU A 178 -2.39 18.60 1.48
CA LEU A 178 -2.24 17.15 1.57
C LEU A 178 -1.11 16.64 0.64
N LEU A 179 -1.01 17.22 -0.55
CA LEU A 179 0.08 16.95 -1.48
C LEU A 179 1.43 17.30 -0.87
N ASP A 180 1.56 18.49 -0.26
CA ASP A 180 2.81 18.92 0.38
C ASP A 180 3.20 17.99 1.54
N ILE A 181 2.22 17.43 2.28
CA ILE A 181 2.47 16.37 3.26
C ILE A 181 3.10 15.14 2.60
N TYR A 182 2.54 14.64 1.49
CA TYR A 182 3.11 13.50 0.78
C TYR A 182 4.53 13.79 0.28
N VAL A 183 4.78 14.97 -0.29
CA VAL A 183 6.12 15.36 -0.75
C VAL A 183 7.12 15.38 0.41
N GLY A 184 6.70 15.88 1.59
CA GLY A 184 7.50 15.79 2.81
C GLY A 184 7.82 14.35 3.18
N LEU A 185 6.80 13.48 3.26
CA LEU A 185 6.99 12.06 3.59
C LEU A 185 7.94 11.35 2.62
N LEU A 186 7.81 11.59 1.32
CA LEU A 186 8.68 11.02 0.29
C LEU A 186 10.14 11.49 0.42
N GLY A 187 10.38 12.68 1.00
CA GLY A 187 11.73 13.19 1.27
C GLY A 187 12.39 12.58 2.51
N HIS A 188 11.60 12.06 3.45
CA HIS A 188 12.08 11.55 4.74
C HIS A 188 12.13 10.02 4.83
N TYR A 189 11.25 9.31 4.12
CA TYR A 189 11.08 7.87 4.26
C TYR A 189 11.28 7.12 2.95
N PRO A 190 11.68 5.83 2.98
CA PRO A 190 11.87 5.00 1.79
C PRO A 190 10.52 4.52 1.20
N ILE A 191 9.60 5.45 0.99
CA ILE A 191 8.28 5.19 0.40
C ILE A 191 8.43 5.08 -1.12
N VAL A 192 7.91 4.01 -1.69
CA VAL A 192 7.96 3.71 -3.13
C VAL A 192 6.61 3.57 -3.79
N SER A 193 5.53 3.49 -3.00
CA SER A 193 4.16 3.38 -3.49
C SER A 193 3.19 4.12 -2.59
N ILE A 194 2.30 4.92 -3.17
CA ILE A 194 1.16 5.54 -2.47
C ILE A 194 -0.12 5.24 -3.26
N GLU A 195 -1.09 4.64 -2.58
CA GLU A 195 -2.43 4.29 -3.07
C GLU A 195 -3.45 5.32 -2.57
N ASP A 196 -4.37 5.70 -3.46
CA ASP A 196 -5.47 6.66 -3.23
C ASP A 196 -5.11 7.94 -2.43
N PRO A 197 -4.08 8.69 -2.86
CA PRO A 197 -3.65 9.92 -2.19
C PRO A 197 -4.71 11.02 -2.18
N PHE A 198 -5.65 11.02 -3.14
CA PHE A 198 -6.76 11.98 -3.22
C PHE A 198 -8.07 11.25 -3.52
N ASP A 199 -9.17 11.95 -3.24
CA ASP A 199 -10.53 11.46 -3.48
C ASP A 199 -10.68 10.96 -4.92
N GLN A 200 -11.55 9.96 -5.10
CA GLN A 200 -11.80 9.28 -6.38
C GLN A 200 -12.22 10.21 -7.53
N ASP A 201 -12.72 11.42 -7.25
CA ASP A 201 -13.13 12.40 -8.25
C ASP A 201 -12.28 13.68 -8.23
N ASP A 202 -11.27 13.78 -7.35
CA ASP A 202 -10.31 14.90 -7.29
C ASP A 202 -9.16 14.76 -8.32
N TRP A 203 -9.53 14.66 -9.60
CA TRP A 203 -8.60 14.46 -10.71
C TRP A 203 -7.49 15.51 -10.77
N GLU A 204 -7.77 16.75 -10.33
CA GLU A 204 -6.80 17.84 -10.31
C GLU A 204 -5.59 17.49 -9.44
N HIS A 205 -5.82 17.07 -8.19
CA HIS A 205 -4.73 16.77 -7.26
C HIS A 205 -4.03 15.46 -7.58
N TRP A 206 -4.72 14.46 -8.13
CA TRP A 206 -4.09 13.25 -8.68
C TRP A 206 -3.04 13.60 -9.75
N ILE A 207 -3.41 14.41 -10.75
CA ILE A 207 -2.51 14.84 -11.84
C ILE A 207 -1.36 15.70 -11.27
N LYS A 208 -1.67 16.64 -10.40
CA LYS A 208 -0.67 17.52 -9.76
C LYS A 208 0.37 16.70 -8.99
N PHE A 209 -0.07 15.73 -8.19
CA PHE A 209 0.84 14.87 -7.44
C PHE A 209 1.64 13.94 -8.35
N ARG A 210 1.01 13.37 -9.39
CA ARG A 210 1.71 12.54 -10.36
C ARG A 210 2.83 13.31 -11.07
N SER A 211 2.63 14.59 -11.36
CA SER A 211 3.66 15.46 -11.97
C SER A 211 4.83 15.80 -11.02
N ARG A 212 4.59 15.82 -9.70
CA ARG A 212 5.58 16.18 -8.68
C ARG A 212 6.30 14.98 -8.07
N SER A 213 5.84 13.77 -8.34
CA SER A 213 6.36 12.53 -7.74
C SER A 213 6.96 11.58 -8.77
N LYS A 214 7.93 10.77 -8.34
CA LYS A 214 8.51 9.67 -9.13
C LYS A 214 8.14 8.29 -8.60
N VAL A 215 7.43 8.22 -7.47
CA VAL A 215 7.02 6.94 -6.89
C VAL A 215 5.88 6.31 -7.66
N GLN A 216 5.55 5.07 -7.33
CA GLN A 216 4.32 4.44 -7.78
C GLN A 216 3.13 5.15 -7.13
N ILE A 217 2.16 5.58 -7.93
CA ILE A 217 0.89 6.13 -7.50
C ILE A 217 -0.18 5.16 -8.00
N VAL A 218 -0.83 4.48 -7.07
CA VAL A 218 -1.78 3.41 -7.33
C VAL A 218 -3.19 3.99 -7.26
N GLY A 219 -4.00 3.74 -8.28
CA GLY A 219 -5.44 4.00 -8.22
C GLY A 219 -6.22 2.75 -7.82
N ASP A 220 -6.98 2.84 -6.74
CA ASP A 220 -7.97 1.87 -6.29
C ASP A 220 -9.38 2.43 -6.48
N ASP A 221 -9.90 3.28 -5.59
CA ASP A 221 -11.20 3.93 -5.72
C ASP A 221 -11.26 4.84 -6.96
N LEU A 222 -10.13 5.44 -7.34
CA LEU A 222 -10.02 6.20 -8.58
C LEU A 222 -10.34 5.35 -9.80
N LEU A 223 -10.00 4.06 -9.80
CA LEU A 223 -10.06 3.21 -10.99
C LEU A 223 -11.15 2.15 -10.91
N VAL A 224 -11.46 1.65 -9.71
CA VAL A 224 -12.39 0.55 -9.39
C VAL A 224 -12.28 -0.64 -10.33
N THR A 225 -11.05 -0.95 -10.76
CA THR A 225 -10.76 -1.99 -11.77
C THR A 225 -11.56 -1.81 -13.08
N ASN A 226 -12.04 -0.61 -13.39
CA ASN A 226 -12.90 -0.32 -14.52
C ASN A 226 -12.09 0.14 -15.76
N PRO A 227 -12.17 -0.57 -16.91
CA PRO A 227 -11.42 -0.23 -18.11
C PRO A 227 -11.58 1.22 -18.62
N GLN A 228 -12.76 1.83 -18.45
CA GLN A 228 -12.99 3.21 -18.89
C GLN A 228 -12.30 4.22 -17.97
N ARG A 229 -12.36 4.02 -16.65
CA ARG A 229 -11.66 4.86 -15.67
C ARG A 229 -10.14 4.73 -15.80
N VAL A 230 -9.64 3.52 -16.08
CA VAL A 230 -8.22 3.28 -16.39
C VAL A 230 -7.78 4.07 -17.63
N ARG A 231 -8.53 4.00 -18.74
CA ARG A 231 -8.21 4.79 -19.96
C ARG A 231 -8.17 6.29 -19.68
N ARG A 232 -9.18 6.81 -18.98
CA ARG A 232 -9.24 8.23 -18.59
C ARG A 232 -8.04 8.64 -17.72
N ALA A 233 -7.67 7.81 -16.75
CA ALA A 233 -6.54 8.11 -15.87
C ALA A 233 -5.19 8.08 -16.61
N ILE A 234 -5.04 7.22 -17.62
CA ILE A 234 -3.90 7.21 -18.53
C ILE A 234 -3.85 8.50 -19.35
N GLU A 235 -4.96 8.88 -19.98
CA GLU A 235 -5.07 10.09 -20.81
C GLU A 235 -4.74 11.37 -20.03
N LEU A 236 -5.22 11.46 -18.79
CA LEU A 236 -4.99 12.60 -17.91
C LEU A 236 -3.62 12.57 -17.22
N GLY A 237 -2.93 11.43 -17.21
CA GLY A 237 -1.70 11.25 -16.42
C GLY A 237 -1.95 11.34 -14.91
N ALA A 238 -3.05 10.78 -14.43
CA ALA A 238 -3.49 10.89 -13.02
C ALA A 238 -2.73 9.96 -12.07
N CYS A 239 -2.37 8.75 -12.51
CA CYS A 239 -1.60 7.78 -11.72
C CYS A 239 -0.66 6.97 -12.63
N ASN A 240 0.03 5.96 -12.10
CA ASN A 240 0.94 5.10 -12.88
C ASN A 240 0.90 3.61 -12.48
N ALA A 241 -0.08 3.23 -11.68
CA ALA A 241 -0.33 1.86 -11.30
C ALA A 241 -1.83 1.62 -11.05
N LEU A 242 -2.25 0.40 -11.37
CA LEU A 242 -3.61 -0.09 -11.14
C LEU A 242 -3.61 -1.03 -9.93
N LEU A 243 -4.49 -0.79 -8.96
CA LEU A 243 -4.88 -1.82 -8.02
C LEU A 243 -5.97 -2.70 -8.67
N LEU A 244 -5.69 -3.99 -8.81
CA LEU A 244 -6.57 -4.91 -9.51
C LEU A 244 -7.36 -5.75 -8.50
N LYS A 245 -8.65 -5.42 -8.33
CA LYS A 245 -9.62 -6.17 -7.50
C LYS A 245 -10.70 -6.76 -8.41
N VAL A 246 -10.59 -8.06 -8.70
CA VAL A 246 -11.49 -8.74 -9.67
C VAL A 246 -12.97 -8.55 -9.34
N ASN A 247 -13.33 -8.56 -8.05
CA ASN A 247 -14.73 -8.43 -7.65
C ASN A 247 -15.29 -7.00 -7.72
N GLN A 248 -14.48 -5.96 -7.95
CA GLN A 248 -14.98 -4.60 -8.24
C GLN A 248 -15.59 -4.52 -9.64
N ILE A 249 -15.02 -5.24 -10.61
CA ILE A 249 -15.51 -5.22 -12.01
C ILE A 249 -16.47 -6.38 -12.30
N GLY A 250 -16.39 -7.46 -11.54
CA GLY A 250 -17.41 -8.53 -11.52
C GLY A 250 -17.08 -9.75 -12.38
N SER A 251 -16.16 -9.64 -13.34
CA SER A 251 -15.70 -10.80 -14.13
C SER A 251 -14.18 -10.83 -14.33
N PHE A 252 -13.64 -12.03 -14.52
CA PHE A 252 -12.22 -12.22 -14.82
C PHE A 252 -11.83 -11.59 -16.17
N THR A 253 -12.69 -11.68 -17.19
CA THR A 253 -12.41 -11.12 -18.53
C THR A 253 -12.25 -9.61 -18.49
N GLU A 254 -13.11 -8.91 -17.75
CA GLU A 254 -13.00 -7.45 -17.61
C GLU A 254 -11.81 -7.04 -16.74
N ALA A 255 -11.49 -7.82 -15.70
CA ALA A 255 -10.28 -7.61 -14.91
C ALA A 255 -9.01 -7.81 -15.76
N LEU A 256 -9.00 -8.81 -16.66
CA LEU A 256 -7.93 -9.03 -17.62
C LEU A 256 -7.83 -7.85 -18.61
N GLU A 257 -8.94 -7.33 -19.11
CA GLU A 257 -8.95 -6.14 -19.98
C GLU A 257 -8.33 -4.94 -19.26
N ALA A 258 -8.76 -4.63 -18.03
CA ALA A 258 -8.21 -3.52 -17.23
C ALA A 258 -6.70 -3.69 -17.01
N CYS A 259 -6.26 -4.90 -16.63
CA CYS A 259 -4.85 -5.23 -16.46
C CYS A 259 -4.04 -5.03 -17.76
N GLN A 260 -4.57 -5.48 -18.90
CA GLN A 260 -3.91 -5.31 -20.19
C GLN A 260 -3.82 -3.85 -20.65
N ILE A 261 -4.86 -3.05 -20.39
CA ILE A 261 -4.84 -1.60 -20.69
C ILE A 261 -3.74 -0.93 -19.87
N ALA A 262 -3.67 -1.19 -18.57
CA ALA A 262 -2.63 -0.64 -17.70
C ALA A 262 -1.23 -1.05 -18.17
N LYS A 263 -1.02 -2.34 -18.45
CA LYS A 263 0.27 -2.86 -18.92
C LYS A 263 0.70 -2.27 -20.27
N ARG A 264 -0.21 -2.10 -21.23
CA ARG A 264 0.10 -1.45 -22.52
C ARG A 264 0.51 0.02 -22.36
N ALA A 265 0.05 0.67 -21.29
CA ALA A 265 0.48 2.02 -20.92
C ALA A 265 1.76 2.04 -20.05
N ASN A 266 2.47 0.91 -19.93
CA ASN A 266 3.64 0.72 -19.05
C ASN A 266 3.35 1.03 -17.56
N TRP A 267 2.09 0.89 -17.14
CA TRP A 267 1.74 0.97 -15.73
C TRP A 267 2.06 -0.34 -15.01
N LYS A 268 2.35 -0.22 -13.72
CA LYS A 268 2.44 -1.36 -12.83
C LYS A 268 1.03 -1.83 -12.46
N VAL A 269 0.88 -3.10 -12.15
CA VAL A 269 -0.39 -3.66 -11.69
C VAL A 269 -0.13 -4.35 -10.37
N MET A 270 -0.88 -4.01 -9.34
CA MET A 270 -0.82 -4.67 -8.05
C MET A 270 -2.13 -5.43 -7.86
N VAL A 271 -2.06 -6.77 -7.87
CA VAL A 271 -3.24 -7.58 -7.54
C VAL A 271 -3.57 -7.39 -6.08
N SER A 272 -4.84 -7.20 -5.76
CA SER A 272 -5.26 -6.92 -4.40
C SER A 272 -6.32 -7.89 -3.88
N HIS A 273 -6.21 -8.19 -2.59
CA HIS A 273 -7.29 -8.76 -1.80
C HIS A 273 -8.42 -7.74 -1.54
N ARG A 274 -9.37 -8.15 -0.69
CA ARG A 274 -10.36 -7.30 -0.03
C ARG A 274 -10.22 -7.41 1.49
N SER A 275 -10.69 -6.38 2.20
CA SER A 275 -10.75 -6.41 3.67
C SER A 275 -11.55 -7.61 4.20
N GLY A 276 -12.69 -7.93 3.59
CA GLY A 276 -13.38 -9.21 3.75
C GLY A 276 -12.88 -10.26 2.75
N GLU A 277 -12.00 -11.15 3.18
CA GLU A 277 -11.47 -12.28 2.37
C GLU A 277 -11.95 -13.64 2.89
N THR A 278 -11.71 -14.66 2.07
CA THR A 278 -11.93 -16.08 2.31
C THR A 278 -10.60 -16.85 2.23
N GLU A 279 -10.65 -18.16 2.37
CA GLU A 279 -9.54 -19.09 2.17
C GLU A 279 -9.16 -19.30 0.69
N ASP A 280 -9.97 -18.80 -0.26
CA ASP A 280 -9.73 -18.93 -1.69
C ASP A 280 -8.39 -18.27 -2.07
N SER A 281 -7.53 -18.93 -2.85
CA SER A 281 -6.19 -18.41 -3.17
C SER A 281 -6.04 -17.93 -4.61
N THR A 282 -7.15 -17.77 -5.35
CA THR A 282 -7.16 -17.45 -6.79
C THR A 282 -6.31 -16.23 -7.14
N ILE A 283 -6.34 -15.18 -6.32
CA ILE A 283 -5.56 -13.96 -6.60
C ILE A 283 -4.03 -14.17 -6.57
N ALA A 284 -3.53 -15.22 -5.91
CA ALA A 284 -2.13 -15.63 -6.01
C ALA A 284 -1.79 -16.10 -7.42
N ASP A 285 -2.59 -17.02 -7.97
CA ASP A 285 -2.46 -17.51 -9.34
C ASP A 285 -2.66 -16.39 -10.37
N LEU A 286 -3.57 -15.44 -10.11
CA LEU A 286 -3.75 -14.27 -10.96
C LEU A 286 -2.52 -13.36 -10.97
N ALA A 287 -1.93 -13.07 -9.81
CA ALA A 287 -0.75 -12.20 -9.73
C ALA A 287 0.44 -12.75 -10.53
N VAL A 288 0.63 -14.08 -10.49
CA VAL A 288 1.67 -14.79 -11.26
C VAL A 288 1.30 -14.87 -12.73
N GLY A 289 0.12 -15.40 -13.06
CA GLY A 289 -0.29 -15.64 -14.44
C GLY A 289 -0.41 -14.35 -15.24
N LEU A 290 -0.89 -13.27 -14.63
CA LEU A 290 -0.97 -11.97 -15.26
C LEU A 290 0.38 -11.23 -15.29
N ASN A 291 1.45 -11.73 -14.65
CA ASN A 291 2.74 -11.03 -14.52
C ASN A 291 2.61 -9.63 -13.90
N CYS A 292 1.84 -9.51 -12.82
CA CYS A 292 1.62 -8.20 -12.19
C CYS A 292 2.89 -7.68 -11.49
N GLY A 293 3.75 -8.59 -11.02
CA GLY A 293 5.00 -8.26 -10.34
C GLY A 293 4.81 -7.75 -8.91
N GLN A 294 3.57 -7.49 -8.48
CA GLN A 294 3.21 -7.04 -7.14
C GLN A 294 1.87 -7.64 -6.70
N ILE A 295 1.74 -7.91 -5.40
CA ILE A 295 0.48 -8.36 -4.78
C ILE A 295 0.33 -7.74 -3.39
N LYS A 296 -0.85 -7.20 -3.08
CA LYS A 296 -1.27 -6.73 -1.75
C LYS A 296 -2.34 -7.68 -1.23
N THR A 297 -1.98 -8.55 -0.29
CA THR A 297 -2.94 -9.54 0.25
C THR A 297 -2.89 -9.65 1.77
N GLY A 298 -2.61 -8.53 2.45
CA GLY A 298 -2.67 -8.39 3.92
C GLY A 298 -1.35 -8.65 4.62
N ALA A 299 -1.37 -8.64 5.95
CA ALA A 299 -0.21 -8.97 6.79
C ALA A 299 0.23 -10.43 6.60
N PRO A 300 1.45 -10.82 7.03
CA PRO A 300 1.82 -12.21 7.24
C PRO A 300 1.13 -12.77 8.52
N CYS A 301 -0.16 -12.52 8.67
CA CYS A 301 -1.02 -12.89 9.79
C CYS A 301 -2.45 -13.11 9.27
N ARG A 302 -3.20 -14.01 9.94
CA ARG A 302 -4.55 -14.46 9.57
C ARG A 302 -4.60 -15.31 8.28
N SER A 303 -5.32 -16.43 8.34
CA SER A 303 -5.19 -17.49 7.33
C SER A 303 -5.80 -17.15 5.97
N GLU A 304 -6.79 -16.28 5.91
CA GLU A 304 -7.35 -15.76 4.65
C GLU A 304 -6.32 -14.93 3.87
N ARG A 305 -5.29 -14.39 4.56
CA ARG A 305 -4.14 -13.68 3.97
C ARG A 305 -3.05 -14.68 3.59
N LEU A 306 -2.66 -15.50 4.58
CA LEU A 306 -1.62 -16.51 4.44
C LEU A 306 -1.94 -17.56 3.39
N ALA A 307 -3.22 -17.85 3.11
CA ALA A 307 -3.63 -18.77 2.04
C ALA A 307 -3.03 -18.38 0.69
N LYS A 308 -3.00 -17.08 0.37
CA LYS A 308 -2.46 -16.55 -0.89
C LYS A 308 -0.94 -16.58 -0.87
N TYR A 309 -0.31 -16.14 0.22
CA TYR A 309 1.15 -16.21 0.37
C TYR A 309 1.66 -17.65 0.30
N ASN A 310 0.98 -18.59 0.94
CA ASN A 310 1.32 -20.02 0.89
C ASN A 310 1.10 -20.60 -0.51
N GLN A 311 0.07 -20.15 -1.24
CA GLN A 311 -0.11 -20.56 -2.63
C GLN A 311 1.03 -20.05 -3.52
N LEU A 312 1.49 -18.81 -3.32
CA LEU A 312 2.66 -18.28 -4.04
C LEU A 312 3.95 -19.04 -3.72
N LEU A 313 4.14 -19.50 -2.48
CA LEU A 313 5.26 -20.39 -2.12
C LEU A 313 5.20 -21.72 -2.88
N ARG A 314 4.01 -22.34 -2.99
CA ARG A 314 3.81 -23.57 -3.77
C ARG A 314 4.07 -23.36 -5.26
N ILE A 315 3.60 -22.24 -5.82
CA ILE A 315 3.85 -21.89 -7.23
C ILE A 315 5.36 -21.69 -7.46
N GLU A 316 6.06 -21.02 -6.54
CA GLU A 316 7.53 -20.89 -6.62
C GLU A 316 8.22 -22.25 -6.60
N GLU A 317 7.83 -23.15 -5.70
CA GLU A 317 8.35 -24.53 -5.63
C GLU A 317 8.08 -25.31 -6.92
N GLU A 318 6.86 -25.22 -7.47
CA GLU A 318 6.45 -25.89 -8.70
C GLU A 318 7.26 -25.40 -9.92
N LEU A 319 7.56 -24.10 -9.97
CA LEU A 319 8.38 -23.51 -11.03
C LEU A 319 9.86 -23.89 -10.91
N GLY A 320 10.33 -24.22 -9.70
CA GLY A 320 11.70 -24.65 -9.43
C GLY A 320 12.74 -23.65 -9.95
N CYS A 321 13.69 -24.13 -10.75
CA CYS A 321 14.74 -23.28 -11.34
C CYS A 321 14.24 -22.25 -12.37
N HIS A 322 12.96 -22.33 -12.78
CA HIS A 322 12.33 -21.34 -13.67
C HIS A 322 11.62 -20.21 -12.90
N ALA A 323 11.56 -20.30 -11.56
CA ALA A 323 10.97 -19.26 -10.74
C ALA A 323 11.81 -17.98 -10.83
N VAL A 324 11.16 -16.86 -11.17
CA VAL A 324 11.76 -15.53 -11.18
C VAL A 324 10.96 -14.67 -10.21
N TYR A 325 11.63 -14.09 -9.22
CA TYR A 325 11.04 -13.11 -8.33
C TYR A 325 11.18 -11.70 -8.92
N ALA A 326 10.10 -10.91 -8.89
CA ALA A 326 10.07 -9.58 -9.50
C ALA A 326 11.09 -8.60 -8.87
N GLY A 327 11.43 -8.77 -7.59
CA GLY A 327 12.47 -7.99 -6.92
C GLY A 327 12.18 -6.49 -6.93
N ASN A 328 13.19 -5.68 -7.24
CA ASN A 328 13.03 -4.23 -7.22
C ASN A 328 12.35 -3.70 -8.49
N VAL A 329 11.02 -3.83 -8.52
CA VAL A 329 10.11 -3.28 -9.54
C VAL A 329 10.08 -1.75 -9.61
N PHE A 330 10.79 -1.05 -8.71
CA PHE A 330 10.86 0.41 -8.66
C PHE A 330 12.15 0.97 -9.25
N LYS A 331 13.18 0.15 -9.47
CA LYS A 331 14.36 0.57 -10.23
C LYS A 331 13.97 0.82 -11.68
N GLN A 332 14.27 2.01 -12.18
CA GLN A 332 14.27 2.23 -13.63
C GLN A 332 15.33 1.31 -14.23
N SER A 333 14.99 0.53 -15.26
CA SER A 333 16.02 -0.18 -16.01
C SER A 333 16.91 0.87 -16.65
N THR A 334 18.14 1.01 -16.16
CA THR A 334 19.24 1.48 -17.01
C THR A 334 19.35 0.45 -18.12
N LEU A 335 18.69 0.73 -19.24
CA LEU A 335 19.02 0.12 -20.51
C LEU A 335 20.50 0.44 -20.74
N CYS A 336 21.33 -0.60 -20.69
CA CYS A 336 22.71 -0.55 -21.16
C CYS A 336 22.74 -0.35 -22.68
#